data_AF-A0A699UTH1-F1
#
_entry.id   AF-A0A699UTH1-F1
#
_cell.length_a   1.000
_cell.length_b   1.000
_cell.length_c   1.000
_cell.angle_alpha   90.00
_cell.angle_beta   90.00
_cell.angle_gamma   90.00
#
_symmetry.space_group_name_H-M   'P 1'
#
loop_
_entity.id
_entity.type
_entity.pdbx_description
1 polymer ?
#
loop_
_entity_poly.entity_id
_entity_poly.type
_entity_poly.pdbx_seq_one_letter_code
_entity_poly.pdbx_strand_id
1 'polypeptide(L)'
;MEARVDFDINEAIKLFDSDPSTIPTPEAPRALQECEDDPEALSSLALINSELNPVVDAVAESPDAITRTEDQDAIPYHKNLLEMYAFLLRWTISAVETRALEKSASAPAARGRGKTGKAKGSSKDGSWDAAAQLETALD
;
A
#
# COMPACT_ATOMS: atom_id res chain seq x y z
N MET A 1 15.14 24.29 6.61
CA MET A 1 13.96 24.56 5.78
C MET A 1 13.51 23.20 5.31
N GLU A 2 12.42 22.68 5.88
CA GLU A 2 11.89 21.38 5.47
C GLU A 2 11.49 21.48 3.99
N ALA A 3 12.07 20.63 3.15
CA ALA A 3 11.66 20.52 1.76
C ALA A 3 10.23 19.96 1.75
N ARG A 4 9.25 20.82 1.49
CA ARG A 4 7.88 20.38 1.27
C ARG A 4 7.82 19.75 -0.11
N VAL A 5 7.30 18.52 -0.18
CA VAL A 5 7.02 17.85 -1.46
C VAL A 5 5.93 18.65 -2.16
N ASP A 6 6.21 19.07 -3.39
CA ASP A 6 5.21 19.72 -4.25
C ASP A 6 4.35 18.64 -4.91
N PHE A 7 3.25 18.28 -4.23
CA PHE A 7 2.34 17.23 -4.68
C PHE A 7 1.15 17.82 -5.45
N ASP A 8 1.07 17.54 -6.76
CA ASP A 8 -0.11 17.81 -7.58
C ASP A 8 -0.90 16.51 -7.82
N ILE A 9 -2.08 16.43 -7.21
CA ILE A 9 -2.98 15.28 -7.33
C ILE A 9 -3.37 14.97 -8.78
N ASN A 10 -3.50 15.98 -9.64
CA ASN A 10 -3.90 15.77 -11.03
C ASN A 10 -2.76 15.18 -11.87
N GLU A 11 -1.52 15.60 -11.61
CA GLU A 11 -0.34 15.02 -12.24
C GLU A 11 -0.13 13.58 -11.76
N ALA A 12 -0.22 13.34 -10.45
CA ALA A 12 -0.13 12.01 -9.87
C ALA A 12 -1.16 11.04 -10.47
N ILE A 13 -2.42 11.46 -10.60
CA ILE A 13 -3.48 10.67 -11.24
C ILE A 13 -3.16 10.39 -12.71
N LYS A 14 -2.69 11.38 -13.48
CA LYS A 14 -2.33 11.18 -14.90
C LYS A 14 -1.21 10.16 -15.06
N LEU A 15 -0.17 10.23 -14.23
CA LEU A 15 0.94 9.29 -14.26
C LEU A 15 0.46 7.89 -13.88
N PHE A 16 -0.35 7.78 -12.82
CA PHE A 16 -0.93 6.50 -12.36
C PHE A 16 -1.81 5.85 -13.42
N ASP A 17 -2.70 6.61 -14.06
CA ASP A 17 -3.58 6.10 -15.12
C ASP A 17 -2.82 5.75 -16.41
N SER A 18 -1.62 6.32 -16.62
CA SER A 18 -0.77 6.02 -17.77
C SER A 18 0.01 4.71 -17.58
N ASP A 19 0.89 4.67 -16.58
CA ASP A 19 1.59 3.46 -16.15
C ASP A 19 2.18 3.70 -14.74
N PRO A 20 1.62 3.06 -13.69
CA PRO A 20 2.08 3.26 -12.32
C PRO A 20 3.52 2.77 -12.09
N SER A 21 4.04 1.86 -12.92
CA SER A 21 5.42 1.37 -12.81
C SER A 21 6.47 2.40 -13.29
N THR A 22 6.03 3.44 -13.99
CA THR A 22 6.92 4.49 -14.51
C THR A 22 7.03 5.71 -13.59
N ILE A 23 6.32 5.71 -12.47
CA ILE A 23 6.31 6.83 -11.52
C ILE A 23 7.65 6.86 -10.76
N PRO A 24 8.46 7.92 -10.89
CA PRO A 24 9.77 7.96 -10.27
C PRO A 24 9.65 8.13 -8.75
N THR A 25 10.43 7.35 -8.00
CA THR A 25 10.48 7.40 -6.52
C THR A 25 11.89 7.76 -5.98
N PRO A 26 12.52 8.85 -6.44
CA PRO A 26 13.90 9.18 -6.09
C PRO A 26 14.11 9.49 -4.60
N GLU A 27 13.05 9.93 -3.93
CA GLU A 27 13.04 10.25 -2.50
C GLU A 27 12.76 9.04 -1.60
N ALA A 28 12.46 7.88 -2.20
CA ALA A 28 12.26 6.66 -1.42
C ALA A 28 13.56 6.27 -0.68
N PRO A 29 13.47 5.71 0.53
CA PRO A 29 14.62 5.13 1.20
C PRO A 29 15.38 4.18 0.28
N ARG A 30 16.72 4.29 0.25
CA ARG A 30 17.58 3.48 -0.62
C ARG A 30 17.30 1.98 -0.47
N ALA A 31 17.02 1.52 0.74
CA ALA A 31 16.73 0.12 1.01
C ALA A 31 15.48 -0.38 0.29
N LEU A 32 14.49 0.49 0.01
CA LEU A 32 13.33 0.16 -0.81
C LEU A 32 13.66 0.24 -2.31
N GLN A 33 14.48 1.22 -2.73
CA GLN A 33 14.94 1.33 -4.12
C GLN A 33 15.76 0.10 -4.55
N GLU A 34 16.57 -0.45 -3.66
CA GLU A 34 17.33 -1.69 -3.90
C GLU A 34 16.41 -2.90 -4.14
N CYS A 35 15.14 -2.84 -3.75
CA CYS A 35 14.15 -3.88 -3.99
C CYS A 35 13.29 -3.66 -5.25
N GLU A 36 13.47 -2.56 -5.99
CA GLU A 36 12.64 -2.22 -7.16
C GLU A 36 12.68 -3.31 -8.24
N ASP A 37 13.86 -3.88 -8.47
CA ASP A 37 14.08 -4.97 -9.44
C ASP A 37 13.85 -6.38 -8.86
N ASP A 38 13.72 -6.51 -7.53
CA ASP A 38 13.56 -7.79 -6.84
C ASP A 38 12.44 -7.73 -5.78
N PRO A 39 11.19 -8.06 -6.14
CA PRO A 39 10.06 -7.99 -5.21
C PRO A 39 10.14 -9.01 -4.06
N GLU A 40 10.95 -10.06 -4.19
CA GLU A 40 11.14 -11.03 -3.10
C GLU A 40 12.01 -10.45 -1.98
N ALA A 41 12.84 -9.44 -2.26
CA ALA A 41 13.62 -8.73 -1.24
C ALA A 41 12.73 -7.94 -0.25
N LEU A 42 11.54 -7.51 -0.68
CA LEU A 42 10.52 -6.88 0.17
C LEU A 42 9.83 -7.87 1.13
N SER A 43 10.02 -9.19 0.99
CA SER A 43 9.41 -10.17 1.89
C SER A 43 9.89 -10.07 3.36
N SER A 44 10.97 -9.31 3.60
CA SER A 44 11.46 -9.06 4.95
C SER A 44 10.58 -8.05 5.68
N LEU A 45 9.67 -8.56 6.52
CA LEU A 45 8.80 -7.73 7.38
C LEU A 45 9.59 -6.74 8.25
N ALA A 46 10.84 -7.05 8.59
CA ALA A 46 11.72 -6.14 9.33
C ALA A 46 12.08 -4.87 8.55
N LEU A 47 12.37 -5.00 7.24
CA LEU A 47 12.66 -3.86 6.36
C LEU A 47 11.39 -3.02 6.15
N ILE A 48 10.26 -3.68 5.89
CA ILE A 48 8.97 -2.97 5.76
C ILE A 48 8.67 -2.16 7.01
N ASN A 49 8.77 -2.78 8.19
CA ASN A 49 8.47 -2.11 9.45
C ASN A 49 9.47 -0.99 9.79
N SER A 50 10.75 -1.12 9.43
CA SER A 50 11.73 -0.06 9.70
C SER A 50 11.43 1.21 8.90
N GLU A 51 10.91 1.07 7.69
CA GLU A 51 10.57 2.20 6.82
C GLU A 51 9.15 2.73 7.07
N LEU A 52 8.17 1.86 7.35
CA LEU A 52 6.76 2.26 7.51
C LEU A 52 6.40 2.74 8.92
N ASN A 53 7.00 2.20 9.99
CA ASN A 53 6.64 2.60 11.35
C ASN A 53 6.87 4.10 11.61
N PRO A 54 7.98 4.72 11.18
CA PRO A 54 8.16 6.17 11.34
C PRO A 54 7.08 6.98 10.61
N VAL A 55 6.60 6.50 9.46
CA VAL A 55 5.49 7.14 8.74
C VAL A 55 4.21 7.03 9.56
N VAL A 56 3.87 5.84 10.05
CA VAL A 56 2.70 5.60 10.91
C VAL A 56 2.75 6.46 12.16
N ASP A 57 3.90 6.53 12.83
CA ASP A 57 4.10 7.35 14.02
C ASP A 57 3.87 8.84 13.70
N ALA A 58 4.43 9.34 12.59
CA ALA A 58 4.23 10.73 12.15
C ALA A 58 2.76 11.05 11.80
N VAL A 59 2.02 10.10 11.20
CA VAL A 59 0.58 10.27 10.95
C VAL A 59 -0.21 10.26 12.26
N ALA A 60 0.14 9.36 13.17
CA ALA A 60 -0.59 9.12 14.42
C ALA A 60 -0.29 10.17 15.50
N GLU A 61 0.80 10.94 15.38
CA GLU A 61 1.21 11.91 16.39
C GLU A 61 0.25 13.12 16.48
N SER A 62 -0.50 13.44 15.43
CA SER A 62 -1.43 14.59 15.45
C SER A 62 -2.69 14.44 14.57
N PRO A 63 -3.50 13.38 14.76
CA PRO A 63 -4.78 13.23 14.06
C PRO A 63 -5.74 14.40 14.36
N ASP A 64 -5.71 14.93 15.58
CA ASP A 64 -6.53 16.07 16.00
C ASP A 64 -6.12 17.42 15.39
N ALA A 65 -4.91 17.52 14.83
CA ALA A 65 -4.50 18.73 14.11
C ALA A 65 -5.34 18.92 12.84
N ILE A 66 -5.88 17.84 12.26
CA ILE A 66 -6.77 17.86 11.09
C ILE A 66 -8.19 18.34 11.47
N THR A 67 -8.61 18.15 12.72
CA THR A 67 -9.98 18.46 13.21
C THR A 67 -10.08 19.80 13.93
N ARG A 68 -8.95 20.43 14.29
CA ARG A 68 -8.90 21.77 14.90
C ARG A 68 -8.99 22.87 13.85
N THR A 69 -10.20 23.10 13.35
CA THR A 69 -10.57 24.08 12.32
C THR A 69 -10.51 25.55 12.79
N GLU A 70 -9.64 25.91 13.72
CA GLU A 70 -9.55 27.28 14.25
C GLU A 70 -8.56 28.16 13.45
N ASP A 71 -7.66 27.56 12.66
CA ASP A 71 -6.73 28.26 11.75
C ASP A 71 -7.11 28.05 10.28
N GLN A 72 -7.64 29.08 9.62
CA GLN A 72 -7.96 29.04 8.18
C GLN A 72 -6.72 28.81 7.30
N ASP A 73 -5.54 29.19 7.79
CA ASP A 73 -4.26 29.01 7.10
C ASP A 73 -3.79 27.54 7.09
N ALA A 74 -4.38 26.67 7.92
CA ALA A 74 -4.09 25.23 7.94
C ALA A 74 -4.90 24.43 6.91
N ILE A 75 -6.00 24.99 6.38
CA ILE A 75 -6.89 24.31 5.42
C ILE A 75 -6.15 23.83 4.15
N PRO A 76 -5.29 24.65 3.50
CA PRO A 76 -4.55 24.20 2.32
C PRO A 76 -3.61 23.02 2.62
N TYR A 77 -3.03 22.99 3.82
CA TYR A 77 -2.16 21.90 4.26
C TYR A 77 -2.95 20.61 4.46
N HIS A 78 -4.09 20.66 5.16
CA HIS A 78 -4.95 19.49 5.36
C HIS A 78 -5.51 18.94 4.04
N LYS A 79 -5.88 19.83 3.11
CA LYS A 79 -6.31 19.43 1.76
C LYS A 79 -5.23 18.63 1.04
N ASN A 80 -4.01 19.15 0.97
CA ASN A 80 -2.90 18.48 0.29
C ASN A 80 -2.61 17.11 0.92
N LEU A 81 -2.58 17.04 2.25
CA LEU A 81 -2.36 15.82 3.00
C LEU A 81 -3.45 14.76 2.72
N LEU A 82 -4.73 15.15 2.72
CA LEU A 82 -5.84 14.26 2.40
C LEU A 82 -5.79 13.77 0.94
N GLU A 83 -5.39 14.63 -0.01
CA GLU A 83 -5.21 14.26 -1.41
C GLU A 83 -4.10 13.20 -1.57
N MET A 84 -2.97 13.35 -0.85
CA MET A 84 -1.89 12.37 -0.83
C MET A 84 -2.37 11.02 -0.27
N TYR A 85 -3.02 11.01 0.90
CA TYR A 85 -3.51 9.76 1.50
C TYR A 85 -4.58 9.08 0.65
N ALA A 86 -5.52 9.84 0.08
CA ALA A 86 -6.54 9.28 -0.80
C ALA A 86 -5.93 8.66 -2.07
N PHE A 87 -4.90 9.30 -2.64
CA PHE A 87 -4.17 8.76 -3.78
C PHE A 87 -3.45 7.45 -3.43
N LEU A 88 -2.72 7.42 -2.31
CA LEU A 88 -2.04 6.22 -1.83
C LEU A 88 -3.03 5.08 -1.54
N LEU A 89 -4.16 5.38 -0.92
CA LEU A 89 -5.22 4.40 -0.66
C LEU A 89 -5.79 3.83 -1.97
N ARG A 90 -6.07 4.68 -2.96
CA ARG A 90 -6.50 4.22 -4.29
C ARG A 90 -5.47 3.28 -4.91
N TRP A 91 -4.19 3.62 -4.83
CA TRP A 91 -3.11 2.80 -5.39
C TRP A 91 -3.04 1.44 -4.69
N THR A 92 -3.03 1.40 -3.36
CA THR A 92 -2.92 0.14 -2.60
C THR A 92 -4.12 -0.77 -2.85
N ILE A 93 -5.34 -0.22 -2.92
CA ILE A 93 -6.54 -0.98 -3.29
C ILE A 93 -6.37 -1.59 -4.69
N SER A 94 -5.98 -0.79 -5.69
CA SER A 94 -5.78 -1.28 -7.05
C SER A 94 -4.72 -2.39 -7.14
N ALA A 95 -3.63 -2.27 -6.37
CA ALA A 95 -2.58 -3.29 -6.30
C ALA A 95 -3.09 -4.60 -5.65
N VAL A 96 -3.86 -4.49 -4.56
CA VAL A 96 -4.48 -5.63 -3.87
C VAL A 96 -5.50 -6.33 -4.77
N GLU A 97 -6.36 -5.59 -5.45
CA GLU A 97 -7.34 -6.12 -6.41
C GLU A 97 -6.64 -6.88 -7.55
N THR A 98 -5.57 -6.30 -8.11
CA THR A 98 -4.76 -6.93 -9.16
C THR A 98 -4.17 -8.26 -8.67
N ARG A 99 -3.55 -8.30 -7.48
CA ARG A 99 -3.04 -9.56 -6.90
C ARG A 99 -4.15 -10.58 -6.58
N ALA A 100 -5.32 -10.12 -6.15
CA ALA A 100 -6.45 -11.01 -5.87
C ALA A 100 -6.93 -11.72 -7.16
N LEU A 101 -7.00 -10.99 -8.28
CA LEU A 101 -7.35 -11.54 -9.59
C LEU A 101 -6.32 -12.59 -10.07
N GLU A 102 -5.02 -12.35 -9.86
CA GLU A 102 -3.96 -13.31 -10.20
C GLU A 102 -4.06 -14.62 -9.41
N LYS A 103 -4.35 -14.53 -8.10
CA LYS A 103 -4.51 -15.71 -7.24
C LYS A 103 -5.70 -16.56 -7.67
N SER A 104 -6.81 -15.94 -8.09
CA SER A 104 -7.98 -16.62 -8.64
C SER A 104 -7.72 -17.24 -10.03
N ALA A 105 -6.86 -16.63 -10.85
CA ALA A 105 -6.51 -17.15 -12.18
C ALA A 105 -5.58 -18.39 -12.13
N SER A 106 -4.81 -18.57 -11.05
CA SER A 106 -3.91 -19.71 -10.87
C SER A 106 -4.56 -21.00 -10.35
N ALA A 107 -5.89 -21.02 -10.15
CA ALA A 107 -6.59 -22.21 -9.67
C ALA A 107 -6.35 -23.39 -10.63
N PRO A 108 -5.72 -24.49 -10.21
CA PRO A 108 -5.47 -25.61 -11.09
C PRO A 108 -6.81 -26.17 -11.57
N ALA A 109 -7.01 -26.21 -12.89
CA ALA A 109 -8.16 -26.87 -13.50
C ALA A 109 -8.20 -28.32 -13.01
N ALA A 110 -9.07 -28.60 -12.04
CA ALA A 110 -9.18 -29.88 -11.38
C ALA A 110 -9.66 -30.96 -12.37
N ARG A 111 -8.71 -31.61 -13.04
CA ARG A 111 -8.93 -32.87 -13.74
C ARG A 111 -9.07 -33.99 -12.72
N GLY A 112 -10.30 -34.47 -12.55
CA GLY A 112 -10.63 -35.90 -12.41
C GLY A 112 -10.04 -36.71 -11.26
N ARG A 113 -10.89 -37.00 -10.26
CA ARG A 113 -11.08 -38.30 -9.56
C ARG A 113 -9.82 -39.16 -9.23
N GLY A 114 -9.43 -39.22 -7.96
CA GLY A 114 -8.62 -40.34 -7.43
C GLY A 114 -8.04 -40.21 -6.01
N LYS A 115 -8.71 -40.83 -5.03
CA LYS A 115 -8.21 -41.57 -3.84
C LYS A 115 -7.03 -41.03 -2.98
N THR A 116 -7.38 -40.79 -1.69
CA THR A 116 -6.64 -41.07 -0.43
C THR A 116 -5.17 -40.64 -0.28
N GLY A 117 -4.94 -39.65 0.58
CA GLY A 117 -3.67 -39.44 1.28
C GLY A 117 -3.76 -38.26 2.26
N LYS A 118 -3.72 -38.52 3.57
CA LYS A 118 -3.57 -37.48 4.61
C LYS A 118 -2.18 -36.86 4.45
N ALA A 119 -2.08 -35.61 4.05
CA ALA A 119 -0.88 -34.79 4.23
C ALA A 119 -1.15 -33.79 5.36
N LYS A 120 -0.56 -34.08 6.53
CA LYS A 120 -0.37 -33.10 7.60
C LYS A 120 0.91 -32.34 7.23
N GLY A 121 0.74 -31.13 6.70
CA GLY A 121 1.81 -30.20 6.38
C GLY A 121 1.41 -28.81 6.88
N SER A 122 2.09 -28.36 7.93
CA SER A 122 2.00 -27.02 8.46
C SER A 122 2.50 -26.02 7.42
N SER A 123 1.65 -25.08 7.03
CA SER A 123 2.07 -23.69 6.84
C SER A 123 0.89 -22.83 7.28
N LYS A 124 0.88 -22.48 8.57
CA LYS A 124 0.13 -21.30 9.03
C LYS A 124 1.02 -20.09 8.76
N ASP A 125 1.34 -19.88 7.48
CA ASP A 125 1.70 -18.55 7.04
C ASP A 125 0.49 -17.68 7.35
N GLY A 126 0.72 -16.55 8.01
CA GLY A 126 -0.34 -15.61 8.34
C GLY A 126 -1.11 -15.29 7.07
N SER A 127 -2.29 -15.88 6.94
CA SER A 127 -3.18 -15.65 5.80
C SER A 127 -3.65 -14.22 5.93
N TRP A 128 -2.91 -13.28 5.34
CA TRP A 128 -3.32 -11.90 5.19
C TRP A 128 -4.70 -11.88 4.53
N ASP A 129 -5.71 -11.49 5.29
CA ASP A 129 -7.09 -11.44 4.81
C ASP A 129 -7.35 -10.10 4.14
N ALA A 130 -7.00 -10.03 2.85
CA ALA A 130 -7.16 -8.83 2.04
C ALA A 130 -8.63 -8.33 2.02
N ALA A 131 -9.61 -9.23 2.14
CA ALA A 131 -11.02 -8.84 2.14
C ALA A 131 -11.40 -8.10 3.42
N ALA A 132 -10.99 -8.60 4.59
CA ALA A 132 -11.22 -7.92 5.87
C ALA A 132 -10.50 -6.56 5.94
N GLN A 133 -9.33 -6.43 5.30
CA GLN A 133 -8.59 -5.17 5.23
C GLN A 133 -9.26 -4.15 4.31
N LEU A 134 -9.82 -4.59 3.18
CA LEU A 134 -10.63 -3.74 2.31
C LEU A 134 -11.90 -3.26 3.01
N GLU A 135 -12.57 -4.14 3.77
CA GLU A 135 -13.75 -3.76 4.56
C GLU A 135 -13.39 -2.68 5.60
N THR A 136 -12.28 -2.84 6.33
CA THR A 136 -11.79 -1.85 7.29
C THR A 136 -11.43 -0.51 6.64
N ALA A 137 -10.97 -0.53 5.38
CA ALA A 137 -10.62 0.69 4.65
C ALA A 137 -11.86 1.44 4.11
N LEU A 138 -13.01 0.77 4.01
CA LEU A 138 -14.25 1.31 3.46
C LEU A 138 -15.29 1.71 4.53
N ASP A 139 -15.14 1.20 5.76
CA ASP A 139 -15.94 1.55 6.95
C ASP A 139 -15.46 2.86 7.60
#